data_AF-A0A7R9YHT6-F1
#
_entry.id   AF-A0A7R9YHT6-F1
#
_cell.length_a   1.000
_cell.length_b   1.000
_cell.length_c   1.000
_cell.angle_alpha   90.00
_cell.angle_beta   90.00
_cell.angle_gamma   90.00
#
_symmetry.space_group_name_H-M   'P 1'
#
loop_
_entity.id
_entity.type
_entity.pdbx_description
1 polymer ?
#
loop_
_entity_poly.entity_id
_entity_poly.type
_entity_poly.pdbx_seq_one_letter_code
_entity_poly.pdbx_strand_id
1 'polypeptide(L)'
;CSVQRRHQKVVEIAPALGLSDELRHALYADAVKIAKATKYRAAGTVEFLVDQKGRHYFIEVNPRIQVEHTITEEVTGIDLVQAQIRIAAGATLRDLGISQERIMLRGVAIQCRITTEDPCDNFRPDTGTITMYRSSAGPGIRLDGVGYTGLTISPHYDSLLTKVTARADSWGAAVSRMRRALQEFTIDGVQTNIPFLLAMMTDELFISGNVDTSYIEQRGPSLLERAKLGGPAETSGTAIKASDQTDLIAKYLAHVAVNGQPKSLGAHPGVRASVRAVPPPKLPDMLRAESAPAGWRQVLLREGPAGFARAVRAHKGL
;
A
#
# COMPACT_ATOMS: atom_id res chain seq x y z
N CYS A 1 3.40 0.17 19.42
CA CYS A 1 3.91 0.85 18.21
C CYS A 1 5.34 0.42 17.92
N SER A 2 5.61 -0.89 17.84
CA SER A 2 6.98 -1.41 17.73
C SER A 2 7.55 -1.29 16.31
N VAL A 3 6.70 -1.22 15.29
CA VAL A 3 7.14 -1.09 13.89
C VAL A 3 7.58 0.34 13.62
N GLN A 4 8.89 0.56 13.76
CA GLN A 4 9.51 1.88 13.71
C GLN A 4 10.77 1.91 12.84
N ARG A 5 11.08 3.07 12.27
CA ARG A 5 12.31 3.34 11.52
C ARG A 5 13.00 4.55 12.15
N ARG A 6 14.24 4.40 12.61
CA ARG A 6 15.00 5.49 13.28
C ARG A 6 14.17 6.21 14.36
N HIS A 7 13.51 5.44 15.22
CA HIS A 7 12.62 5.92 16.29
C HIS A 7 11.34 6.65 15.82
N GLN A 8 11.01 6.61 14.53
CA GLN A 8 9.74 7.09 14.01
C GLN A 8 8.78 5.92 13.81
N LYS A 9 7.57 6.03 14.38
CA LYS A 9 6.51 5.03 14.23
C LYS A 9 6.03 5.00 12.77
N VAL A 10 5.97 3.81 12.17
CA VAL A 10 5.58 3.61 10.76
C VAL A 10 4.22 2.92 10.66
N VAL A 11 4.02 1.89 11.49
CA VAL A 11 2.76 1.13 11.57
C VAL A 11 2.39 0.92 13.04
N GLU A 12 1.15 1.20 13.37
CA GLU A 12 0.59 1.02 14.70
C GLU A 12 -0.57 0.04 14.69
N ILE A 13 -0.67 -0.76 15.76
CA ILE A 13 -1.65 -1.85 15.87
C ILE A 13 -2.33 -1.74 17.22
N ALA A 14 -3.65 -1.93 17.26
CA ALA A 14 -4.40 -2.12 18.49
C ALA A 14 -5.38 -3.29 18.38
N PRO A 15 -5.52 -4.11 19.44
CA PRO A 15 -4.66 -4.15 20.62
C PRO A 15 -3.24 -4.67 20.28
N ALA A 16 -2.32 -4.56 21.25
CA ALA A 16 -0.99 -5.15 21.10
C ALA A 16 -1.07 -6.68 20.97
N LEU A 17 -0.52 -7.21 19.88
CA LEU A 17 -0.46 -8.64 19.58
C LEU A 17 0.61 -9.32 20.45
N GLY A 18 0.39 -10.60 20.78
CA GLY A 18 1.41 -11.43 21.44
C GLY A 18 1.68 -11.12 22.91
N LEU A 19 1.02 -10.12 23.52
CA LEU A 19 1.08 -9.89 24.96
C LEU A 19 0.07 -10.78 25.69
N SER A 20 0.51 -11.38 26.81
CA SER A 20 -0.41 -12.06 27.72
C SER A 20 -1.40 -11.07 28.34
N ASP A 21 -2.55 -11.58 28.77
CA ASP A 21 -3.57 -10.74 29.38
C ASP A 21 -3.07 -10.14 30.69
N GLU A 22 -2.25 -10.87 31.46
CA GLU A 22 -1.65 -10.39 32.70
C GLU A 22 -0.75 -9.17 32.46
N LEU A 23 0.14 -9.25 31.47
CA LEU A 23 1.02 -8.15 31.12
C LEU A 23 0.24 -6.94 30.59
N ARG A 24 -0.78 -7.17 29.77
CA ARG A 24 -1.65 -6.10 29.27
C ARG A 24 -2.36 -5.36 30.41
N HIS A 25 -2.91 -6.09 31.38
CA HIS A 25 -3.54 -5.49 32.55
C HIS A 25 -2.54 -4.77 33.45
N ALA A 26 -1.31 -5.28 33.60
CA ALA A 26 -0.26 -4.60 34.35
C ALA A 26 0.10 -3.23 33.72
N LEU A 27 0.26 -3.18 32.39
CA LEU A 27 0.49 -1.94 31.64
C LEU A 27 -0.65 -0.94 31.86
N TYR A 28 -1.90 -1.38 31.80
CA TYR A 28 -3.07 -0.52 32.01
C TYR A 28 -3.14 0.00 33.45
N ALA A 29 -2.90 -0.87 34.44
CA ALA A 29 -2.91 -0.49 35.85
C ALA A 29 -1.86 0.58 36.15
N ASP A 30 -0.64 0.42 35.63
CA ASP A 30 0.44 1.39 35.83
C ASP A 30 0.18 2.71 35.09
N ALA A 31 -0.36 2.68 33.87
CA ALA A 31 -0.79 3.89 33.16
C ALA A 31 -1.86 4.67 33.95
N VAL A 32 -2.86 3.97 34.50
CA VAL A 32 -3.91 4.57 35.34
C VAL A 32 -3.32 5.09 36.66
N LYS A 33 -2.35 4.40 37.25
CA LYS A 33 -1.66 4.86 38.47
C LYS A 33 -0.94 6.19 38.23
N ILE A 34 -0.23 6.33 37.12
CA ILE A 34 0.44 7.58 36.71
C ILE A 34 -0.60 8.70 36.51
N ALA A 35 -1.68 8.42 35.78
CA ALA A 35 -2.74 9.39 35.54
C ALA A 35 -3.41 9.86 36.84
N LYS A 36 -3.70 8.95 37.78
CA LYS A 36 -4.27 9.30 39.09
C LYS A 36 -3.31 10.13 39.94
N ALA A 37 -2.04 9.75 40.01
CA ALA A 37 -1.03 10.45 40.80
C ALA A 37 -0.84 11.92 40.35
N THR A 38 -0.99 12.17 39.06
CA THR A 38 -0.85 13.50 38.45
C THR A 38 -2.17 14.26 38.33
N LYS A 39 -3.30 13.68 38.77
CA LYS A 39 -4.65 14.21 38.54
C LYS A 39 -4.88 14.58 37.07
N TYR A 40 -4.42 13.69 36.18
CA TYR A 40 -4.37 13.90 34.75
C TYR A 40 -5.77 14.22 34.18
N ARG A 41 -5.84 15.18 33.26
CA ARG A 41 -7.09 15.64 32.62
C ARG A 41 -6.96 15.56 31.10
N ALA A 42 -8.08 15.25 30.45
CA ALA A 42 -8.18 15.01 29.00
C ALA A 42 -7.46 13.73 28.54
N ALA A 43 -7.16 13.61 27.24
CA ALA A 43 -6.50 12.44 26.67
C ALA A 43 -4.98 12.59 26.67
N GLY A 44 -4.30 11.51 27.03
CA GLY A 44 -2.84 11.37 26.96
C GLY A 44 -2.46 9.91 26.86
N THR A 45 -1.23 9.65 26.42
CA THR A 45 -0.69 8.29 26.29
C THR A 45 0.47 8.10 27.25
N VAL A 46 0.49 6.98 27.96
CA VAL A 46 1.66 6.51 28.72
C VAL A 46 2.36 5.46 27.88
N GLU A 47 3.64 5.67 27.58
CA GLU A 47 4.43 4.75 26.77
C GLU A 47 5.34 3.88 27.64
N PHE A 48 5.49 2.62 27.23
CA PHE A 48 6.32 1.63 27.89
C PHE A 48 7.15 0.87 26.87
N LEU A 49 8.35 0.44 27.28
CA LEU A 49 9.11 -0.60 26.61
C LEU A 49 8.84 -1.93 27.29
N VAL A 50 8.64 -2.98 26.50
CA VAL A 50 8.47 -4.36 26.98
C VAL A 50 9.64 -5.18 26.48
N ASP A 51 10.33 -5.88 27.39
CA ASP A 51 11.41 -6.79 27.01
C ASP A 51 10.91 -8.20 26.70
N GLN A 52 11.80 -9.05 26.16
CA GLN A 52 11.50 -10.44 25.79
C GLN A 52 11.11 -11.32 26.99
N LYS A 53 11.38 -10.89 28.22
CA LYS A 53 10.99 -11.59 29.46
C LYS A 53 9.62 -11.12 29.97
N GLY A 54 8.94 -10.24 29.26
CA GLY A 54 7.65 -9.69 29.65
C GLY A 54 7.73 -8.63 30.74
N ARG A 55 8.89 -8.03 31.01
CA ARG A 55 9.01 -6.90 31.94
C ARG A 55 8.77 -5.60 31.19
N HIS A 56 7.99 -4.70 31.79
CA HIS A 56 7.71 -3.38 31.21
C HIS A 56 8.38 -2.25 31.97
N TYR A 57 8.81 -1.23 31.23
CA TYR A 57 9.53 -0.07 31.74
C TYR A 57 8.87 1.20 31.19
N PHE A 58 8.45 2.09 32.09
CA PHE A 58 7.94 3.40 31.71
C PHE A 58 9.00 4.20 30.94
N ILE A 59 8.60 4.87 29.86
CA ILE A 59 9.50 5.75 29.10
C ILE A 59 9.03 7.20 29.14
N GLU A 60 7.78 7.47 28.80
CA GLU A 60 7.26 8.84 28.73
C GLU A 60 5.73 8.90 28.85
N VAL A 61 5.23 10.11 29.11
CA VAL A 61 3.83 10.47 28.92
C VAL A 61 3.75 11.49 27.79
N ASN A 62 2.89 11.23 26.82
CA ASN A 62 2.50 12.20 25.80
C ASN A 62 1.22 12.90 26.26
N PRO A 63 1.29 14.15 26.77
CA PRO A 63 0.14 14.80 27.38
C PRO A 63 -0.81 15.43 26.33
N ARG A 64 -1.07 14.70 25.24
CA ARG A 64 -1.86 15.12 24.09
C ARG A 64 -2.38 13.89 23.36
N ILE A 65 -3.33 14.12 22.44
CA ILE A 65 -3.71 13.09 21.48
C ILE A 65 -2.53 12.71 20.58
N GLN A 66 -2.47 11.43 20.21
CA GLN A 66 -1.46 10.89 19.33
C GLN A 66 -2.02 10.63 17.94
N VAL A 67 -1.14 10.56 16.94
CA VAL A 67 -1.51 10.38 15.53
C VAL A 67 -2.24 9.04 15.35
N GLU A 68 -1.79 8.03 16.08
CA GLU A 68 -2.30 6.67 16.11
C GLU A 68 -3.60 6.48 16.91
N HIS A 69 -4.22 7.52 17.50
CA HIS A 69 -5.43 7.34 18.32
C HIS A 69 -6.58 6.62 17.59
N THR A 70 -6.64 6.73 16.25
CA THR A 70 -7.71 6.16 15.42
C THR A 70 -7.85 4.65 15.59
N ILE A 71 -6.76 3.90 15.79
CA ILE A 71 -6.83 2.45 15.99
C ILE A 71 -7.51 2.10 17.31
N THR A 72 -7.33 2.93 18.35
CA THR A 72 -8.02 2.79 19.64
C THR A 72 -9.49 3.10 19.49
N GLU A 73 -9.85 4.15 18.76
CA GLU A 73 -11.26 4.47 18.46
C GLU A 73 -11.94 3.31 17.72
N GLU A 74 -11.29 2.74 16.71
CA GLU A 74 -11.83 1.64 15.89
C GLU A 74 -12.10 0.35 16.69
N VAL A 75 -11.25 0.05 17.68
CA VAL A 75 -11.42 -1.17 18.50
C VAL A 75 -12.26 -0.95 19.75
N THR A 76 -12.42 0.28 20.25
CA THR A 76 -13.23 0.58 21.44
C THR A 76 -14.60 1.16 21.11
N GLY A 77 -14.76 1.78 19.94
CA GLY A 77 -15.94 2.55 19.56
C GLY A 77 -16.07 3.90 20.28
N ILE A 78 -15.01 4.37 20.96
CA ILE A 78 -15.02 5.64 21.69
C ILE A 78 -14.34 6.70 20.83
N ASP A 79 -15.06 7.79 20.55
CA ASP A 79 -14.51 8.99 19.91
C ASP A 79 -13.70 9.81 20.94
N LEU A 80 -12.38 9.73 20.82
CA LEU A 80 -11.43 10.34 21.75
C LEU A 80 -11.35 11.85 21.57
N VAL A 81 -11.47 12.35 20.33
CA VAL A 81 -11.45 13.81 20.05
C VAL A 81 -12.70 14.47 20.62
N GLN A 82 -13.88 13.89 20.41
CA GLN A 82 -15.13 14.36 20.99
C GLN A 82 -15.07 14.30 22.52
N ALA A 83 -14.53 13.22 23.09
CA ALA A 83 -14.36 13.10 24.53
C ALA A 83 -13.46 14.21 25.09
N GLN A 84 -12.34 14.54 24.43
CA GLN A 84 -11.47 15.65 24.83
C GLN A 84 -12.22 16.98 24.86
N ILE A 85 -12.99 17.30 23.81
CA ILE A 85 -13.75 18.56 23.73
C ILE A 85 -14.78 18.64 24.86
N ARG A 86 -15.54 17.57 25.09
CA ARG A 86 -16.57 17.55 26.14
C ARG A 86 -15.96 17.61 27.55
N ILE A 87 -14.85 16.92 27.79
CA ILE A 87 -14.11 17.00 29.06
C ILE A 87 -13.59 18.43 29.28
N ALA A 88 -13.08 19.07 28.23
CA ALA A 88 -12.64 20.47 28.30
C ALA A 88 -13.80 21.41 28.68
N ALA A 89 -15.01 21.14 28.16
CA ALA A 89 -16.26 21.83 28.49
C ALA A 89 -16.85 21.48 29.88
N GLY A 90 -16.19 20.60 30.65
CA GLY A 90 -16.56 20.27 32.03
C GLY A 90 -17.33 18.96 32.20
N ALA A 91 -17.58 18.21 31.13
CA ALA A 91 -18.19 16.88 31.24
C ALA A 91 -17.26 15.90 31.97
N THR A 92 -17.85 14.98 32.72
CA THR A 92 -17.15 13.86 33.36
C THR A 92 -17.16 12.63 32.45
N LEU A 93 -16.28 11.64 32.70
CA LEU A 93 -16.32 10.36 31.98
C LEU A 93 -17.68 9.66 32.10
N ARG A 94 -18.36 9.82 33.25
CA ARG A 94 -19.71 9.28 33.49
C ARG A 94 -20.73 9.91 32.55
N ASP A 95 -20.68 11.23 32.36
CA ASP A 95 -21.59 11.94 31.43
C ASP A 95 -21.38 11.49 29.98
N LEU A 96 -20.16 11.06 29.65
CA LEU A 96 -19.82 10.47 28.35
C LEU A 96 -20.17 8.98 28.25
N GLY A 97 -20.68 8.35 29.32
CA GLY A 97 -20.95 6.92 29.39
C GLY A 97 -19.70 6.03 29.37
N ILE A 98 -18.52 6.61 29.62
CA ILE A 98 -17.23 5.91 29.63
C ILE A 98 -16.95 5.42 31.05
N SER A 99 -16.93 4.09 31.22
CA SER A 99 -16.53 3.43 32.46
C SER A 99 -15.69 2.20 32.14
N GLN A 100 -14.78 1.82 33.04
CA GLN A 100 -13.79 0.77 32.78
C GLN A 100 -14.45 -0.57 32.43
N GLU A 101 -15.61 -0.86 33.03
CA GLU A 101 -16.36 -2.11 32.87
C GLU A 101 -17.09 -2.18 31.52
N ARG A 102 -17.30 -1.04 30.85
CA ARG A 102 -17.99 -0.94 29.57
C ARG A 102 -17.03 -0.89 28.38
N ILE A 103 -15.74 -0.62 28.62
CA ILE A 103 -14.73 -0.60 27.55
C ILE A 103 -14.43 -2.03 27.15
N MET A 104 -14.88 -2.41 25.95
CA MET A 104 -14.61 -3.71 25.35
C MET A 104 -13.87 -3.52 24.04
N LEU A 105 -12.85 -4.35 23.82
CA LEU A 105 -12.11 -4.39 22.56
C LEU A 105 -12.90 -5.22 21.53
N ARG A 106 -13.02 -4.69 20.32
CA ARG A 106 -13.75 -5.31 19.22
C ARG A 106 -12.85 -5.44 17.99
N GLY A 107 -12.26 -6.62 17.82
CA GLY A 107 -11.38 -6.93 16.71
C GLY A 107 -9.99 -6.31 16.87
N VAL A 108 -9.34 -6.07 15.74
CA VAL A 108 -7.97 -5.53 15.63
C VAL A 108 -7.96 -4.43 14.57
N ALA A 109 -7.21 -3.37 14.82
CA ALA A 109 -7.01 -2.26 13.89
C ALA A 109 -5.51 -2.01 13.64
N ILE A 110 -5.21 -1.64 12.40
CA ILE A 110 -3.86 -1.29 11.90
C ILE A 110 -3.95 0.12 11.34
N GLN A 111 -3.02 1.00 11.71
CA GLN A 111 -2.83 2.28 11.04
C GLN A 111 -1.55 2.23 10.21
N CYS A 112 -1.61 2.76 8.99
CA CYS A 112 -0.48 3.07 8.14
C CYS A 112 -0.52 4.55 7.75
N ARG A 113 0.64 5.18 7.70
CA ARG A 113 0.79 6.56 7.24
C ARG A 113 1.29 6.56 5.81
N ILE A 114 0.46 7.03 4.89
CA ILE A 114 0.88 7.27 3.52
C ILE A 114 1.56 8.63 3.48
N THR A 115 2.84 8.64 3.11
CA THR A 115 3.67 9.85 3.02
C THR A 115 4.20 10.03 1.60
N THR A 116 4.74 11.21 1.28
CA THR A 116 5.49 11.45 0.03
C THR A 116 6.94 10.98 0.06
N GLU A 117 7.36 10.24 1.08
CA GLU A 117 8.71 9.72 1.15
C GLU A 117 8.94 8.64 0.10
N ASP A 118 9.99 8.77 -0.72
CA ASP A 118 10.37 7.75 -1.70
C ASP A 118 11.29 6.68 -1.06
N PRO A 119 10.83 5.43 -0.85
CA PRO A 119 11.66 4.38 -0.27
C PRO A 119 12.90 4.07 -1.12
N CYS A 120 12.87 4.30 -2.43
CA CYS A 120 13.99 4.07 -3.33
C CYS A 120 15.08 5.13 -3.21
N ASP A 121 14.74 6.31 -2.69
CA ASP A 121 15.63 7.44 -2.47
C ASP A 121 15.76 7.77 -0.97
N ASN A 122 16.06 6.74 -0.18
CA ASN A 122 16.30 6.83 1.27
C ASN A 122 15.15 7.52 2.06
N PHE A 123 13.92 7.37 1.57
CA PHE A 123 12.71 8.00 2.11
C PHE A 123 12.81 9.53 2.13
N ARG A 124 13.47 10.14 1.14
CA ARG A 124 13.42 11.58 0.95
C ARG A 124 11.97 11.97 0.60
N PRO A 125 11.36 12.95 1.31
CA PRO A 125 10.06 13.49 0.93
C PRO A 125 10.09 14.09 -0.47
N ASP A 126 9.22 13.61 -1.34
CA ASP A 126 8.98 14.20 -2.64
C ASP A 126 8.04 15.41 -2.52
N THR A 127 8.17 16.33 -3.46
CA THR A 127 7.41 17.58 -3.53
C THR A 127 6.90 17.79 -4.94
N GLY A 128 5.78 18.50 -5.09
CA GLY A 128 5.17 18.69 -6.39
C GLY A 128 3.66 18.79 -6.28
N THR A 129 2.97 18.65 -7.42
CA THR A 129 1.51 18.69 -7.45
C THR A 129 0.98 17.29 -7.68
N ILE A 130 0.05 16.85 -6.83
CA ILE A 130 -0.66 15.60 -7.02
C ILE A 130 -1.54 15.75 -8.26
N THR A 131 -1.23 15.02 -9.32
CA THR A 131 -1.96 15.06 -10.60
C THR A 131 -3.17 14.12 -10.60
N MET A 132 -3.13 13.09 -9.75
CA MET A 132 -4.24 12.16 -9.54
C MET A 132 -4.24 11.70 -8.08
N TYR A 133 -5.42 11.72 -7.45
CA TYR A 133 -5.62 11.12 -6.13
C TYR A 133 -6.91 10.29 -6.13
N ARG A 134 -6.76 8.97 -5.99
CA ARG A 134 -7.85 8.05 -5.66
C ARG A 134 -7.52 7.33 -4.38
N SER A 135 -8.37 7.51 -3.38
CA SER A 135 -8.26 6.80 -2.12
C SER A 135 -9.01 5.48 -2.17
N SER A 136 -8.62 4.54 -1.30
CA SER A 136 -9.42 3.36 -1.03
C SER A 136 -10.64 3.67 -0.17
N ALA A 137 -11.63 2.78 -0.18
CA ALA A 137 -12.80 2.88 0.69
C ALA A 137 -13.31 1.48 1.06
N GLY A 138 -14.45 1.42 1.74
CA GLY A 138 -15.16 0.17 2.02
C GLY A 138 -15.18 -0.22 3.50
N PRO A 139 -15.86 -1.35 3.83
CA PRO A 139 -16.09 -1.74 5.21
C PRO A 139 -14.79 -1.92 6.00
N GLY A 140 -14.71 -1.26 7.17
CA GLY A 140 -13.56 -1.32 8.06
C GLY A 140 -12.32 -0.60 7.56
N ILE A 141 -12.46 0.32 6.59
CA ILE A 141 -11.43 1.29 6.22
C ILE A 141 -11.87 2.67 6.67
N ARG A 142 -10.99 3.31 7.43
CA ARG A 142 -11.09 4.70 7.84
C ARG A 142 -9.91 5.48 7.27
N LEU A 143 -10.21 6.67 6.74
CA LEU A 143 -9.21 7.58 6.19
C LEU A 143 -9.24 8.90 6.93
N ASP A 144 -8.06 9.38 7.31
CA ASP A 144 -7.86 10.69 7.93
C ASP A 144 -6.69 11.35 7.20
N GLY A 145 -6.98 12.27 6.26
CA GLY A 145 -5.95 12.84 5.40
C GLY A 145 -6.39 14.10 4.66
N VAL A 146 -5.44 14.67 3.93
CA VAL A 146 -5.61 15.94 3.19
C VAL A 146 -5.35 15.77 1.69
N GLY A 147 -5.03 14.57 1.21
CA GLY A 147 -4.72 14.32 -0.21
C GLY A 147 -5.93 14.55 -1.12
N TYR A 148 -5.73 15.33 -2.18
CA TYR A 148 -6.70 15.54 -3.26
C TYR A 148 -5.97 15.88 -4.57
N THR A 149 -6.62 15.64 -5.71
CA THR A 149 -6.09 16.01 -7.03
C THR A 149 -5.91 17.53 -7.13
N GLY A 150 -4.71 17.97 -7.49
CA GLY A 150 -4.32 19.38 -7.56
C GLY A 150 -3.63 19.92 -6.30
N LEU A 151 -3.54 19.13 -5.23
CA LEU A 151 -2.80 19.52 -4.02
C LEU A 151 -1.30 19.68 -4.33
N THR A 152 -0.74 20.84 -4.02
CA THR A 152 0.71 21.06 -4.05
C THR A 152 1.34 20.72 -2.70
N ILE A 153 2.25 19.75 -2.71
CA ILE A 153 3.05 19.33 -1.55
C ILE A 153 4.26 20.24 -1.42
N SER A 154 4.33 20.92 -0.27
CA SER A 154 5.42 21.81 0.10
C SER A 154 6.52 21.07 0.88
N PRO A 155 7.81 21.42 0.71
CA PRO A 155 8.90 20.87 1.51
C PRO A 155 8.92 21.36 2.97
N HIS A 156 8.07 22.32 3.33
CA HIS A 156 8.15 23.01 4.64
C HIS A 156 7.44 22.28 5.79
N TYR A 157 6.66 21.24 5.50
CA TYR A 157 5.87 20.50 6.49
C TYR A 157 6.16 19.00 6.41
N ASP A 158 5.54 18.24 7.31
CA ASP A 158 5.58 16.77 7.26
C ASP A 158 5.01 16.26 5.92
N SER A 159 5.54 15.14 5.45
CA SER A 159 5.22 14.50 4.17
C SER A 159 3.93 13.67 4.21
N LEU A 160 3.18 13.70 5.33
CA LEU A 160 1.95 12.95 5.52
C LEU A 160 0.84 13.38 4.55
N LEU A 161 0.36 12.43 3.73
CA LEU A 161 -0.79 12.63 2.84
C LEU A 161 -2.10 12.18 3.49
N THR A 162 -2.11 10.95 3.99
CA THR A 162 -3.29 10.36 4.65
C THR A 162 -2.88 9.25 5.59
N LYS A 163 -3.61 9.12 6.68
CA LYS A 163 -3.59 7.95 7.54
C LYS A 163 -4.66 7.00 7.03
N VAL A 164 -4.31 5.73 6.90
CA VAL A 164 -5.23 4.65 6.56
C VAL A 164 -5.34 3.77 7.78
N THR A 165 -6.55 3.58 8.29
CA THR A 165 -6.83 2.65 9.37
C THR A 165 -7.68 1.50 8.85
N ALA A 166 -7.21 0.27 9.00
CA ALA A 166 -7.95 -0.93 8.66
C ALA A 166 -8.30 -1.70 9.93
N ARG A 167 -9.60 -1.88 10.18
CA ARG A 167 -10.14 -2.64 11.32
C ARG A 167 -10.80 -3.91 10.83
N ALA A 168 -10.58 -5.05 11.48
CA ALA A 168 -11.27 -6.31 11.19
C ALA A 168 -11.39 -7.19 12.45
N ASP A 169 -12.12 -8.30 12.36
CA ASP A 169 -12.35 -9.18 13.52
C ASP A 169 -11.14 -10.06 13.86
N SER A 170 -10.18 -10.21 12.95
CA SER A 170 -8.94 -10.94 13.15
C SER A 170 -7.74 -10.20 12.58
N TRP A 171 -6.54 -10.51 13.09
CA TRP A 171 -5.28 -9.93 12.62
C TRP A 171 -5.06 -10.16 11.11
N GLY A 172 -5.18 -11.41 10.65
CA GLY A 172 -5.01 -11.74 9.23
C GLY A 172 -6.00 -11.01 8.32
N ALA A 173 -7.25 -10.84 8.77
CA ALA A 173 -8.24 -10.06 8.03
C ALA A 173 -7.90 -8.56 8.00
N ALA A 174 -7.38 -8.00 9.10
CA ALA A 174 -6.94 -6.59 9.15
C ALA A 174 -5.76 -6.35 8.22
N VAL A 175 -4.76 -7.25 8.20
CA VAL A 175 -3.62 -7.18 7.27
C VAL A 175 -4.09 -7.28 5.82
N SER A 176 -4.97 -8.24 5.50
CA SER A 176 -5.53 -8.39 4.15
C SER A 176 -6.29 -7.14 3.70
N ARG A 177 -7.10 -6.56 4.59
CA ARG A 177 -7.88 -5.34 4.33
C ARG A 177 -6.99 -4.12 4.15
N MET A 178 -5.94 -3.98 4.95
CA MET A 178 -4.91 -2.94 4.79
C MET A 178 -4.17 -3.10 3.46
N ARG A 179 -3.73 -4.32 3.13
CA ARG A 179 -3.06 -4.63 1.86
C ARG A 179 -3.92 -4.22 0.66
N ARG A 180 -5.20 -4.62 0.65
CA ARG A 180 -6.15 -4.24 -0.41
C ARG A 180 -6.34 -2.71 -0.47
N ALA A 181 -6.50 -2.07 0.69
CA ALA A 181 -6.63 -0.61 0.75
C ALA A 181 -5.42 0.10 0.13
N LEU A 182 -4.20 -0.33 0.46
CA LEU A 182 -2.96 0.21 -0.10
C LEU A 182 -2.84 -0.05 -1.61
N GLN A 183 -3.30 -1.20 -2.12
CA GLN A 183 -3.30 -1.52 -3.55
C GLN A 183 -4.29 -0.68 -4.37
N GLU A 184 -5.40 -0.26 -3.75
CA GLU A 184 -6.44 0.57 -4.41
C GLU A 184 -6.05 2.05 -4.50
N PHE A 185 -5.08 2.52 -3.71
CA PHE A 185 -4.61 3.90 -3.82
C PHE A 185 -3.96 4.15 -5.18
N THR A 186 -4.37 5.23 -5.83
CA THR A 186 -3.68 5.78 -7.02
C THR A 186 -3.28 7.21 -6.68
N ILE A 187 -1.98 7.46 -6.59
CA ILE A 187 -1.42 8.79 -6.30
C ILE A 187 -0.34 9.06 -7.34
N ASP A 188 -0.60 10.02 -8.23
CA ASP A 188 0.32 10.40 -9.30
C ASP A 188 0.82 11.83 -9.10
N GLY A 189 2.01 12.12 -9.62
CA GLY A 189 2.65 13.44 -9.56
C GLY A 189 3.66 13.61 -8.42
N VAL A 190 3.63 12.72 -7.41
CA VAL A 190 4.64 12.61 -6.34
C VAL A 190 4.89 11.15 -6.01
N GLN A 191 6.09 10.80 -5.54
CA GLN A 191 6.38 9.48 -4.99
C GLN A 191 5.67 9.27 -3.64
N THR A 192 5.48 8.00 -3.26
CA THR A 192 4.90 7.64 -1.96
C THR A 192 5.56 6.43 -1.33
N ASN A 193 5.40 6.27 -0.03
CA ASN A 193 5.88 5.11 0.72
C ASN A 193 4.98 3.85 0.58
N ILE A 194 3.90 3.90 -0.22
CA ILE A 194 2.95 2.79 -0.40
C ILE A 194 3.63 1.47 -0.79
N PRO A 195 4.60 1.43 -1.74
CA PRO A 195 5.26 0.17 -2.11
C PRO A 195 5.98 -0.49 -0.92
N PHE A 196 6.56 0.30 -0.01
CA PHE A 196 7.21 -0.20 1.20
C PHE A 196 6.19 -0.76 2.20
N LEU A 197 5.07 -0.06 2.40
CA LEU A 197 3.97 -0.54 3.24
C LEU A 197 3.38 -1.85 2.69
N LEU A 198 3.19 -1.96 1.38
CA LEU A 198 2.72 -3.20 0.73
C LEU A 198 3.71 -4.35 0.91
N ALA A 199 5.01 -4.10 0.76
CA ALA A 199 6.04 -5.11 1.02
C ALA A 199 5.94 -5.62 2.47
N MET A 200 5.67 -4.73 3.44
CA MET A 200 5.47 -5.11 4.84
C MET A 200 4.19 -5.94 5.05
N MET A 201 3.07 -5.56 4.43
CA MET A 201 1.81 -6.32 4.53
C MET A 201 1.86 -7.71 3.87
N THR A 202 2.94 -8.02 3.14
CA THR A 202 3.20 -9.35 2.54
C THR A 202 4.36 -10.09 3.21
N ASP A 203 4.98 -9.49 4.22
CA ASP A 203 6.09 -10.09 4.94
C ASP A 203 5.60 -11.10 5.99
N GLU A 204 6.09 -12.34 5.94
CA GLU A 204 5.64 -13.42 6.83
C GLU A 204 5.86 -13.08 8.31
N LEU A 205 6.96 -12.40 8.65
CA LEU A 205 7.24 -12.02 10.03
C LEU A 205 6.23 -10.99 10.54
N PHE A 206 5.87 -10.00 9.72
CA PHE A 206 4.79 -9.07 10.04
C PHE A 206 3.43 -9.76 10.15
N ILE A 207 3.09 -10.65 9.20
CA ILE A 207 1.83 -11.41 9.21
C ILE A 207 1.73 -12.31 10.43
N SER A 208 2.85 -12.85 10.94
CA SER A 208 2.85 -13.64 12.17
C SER A 208 2.53 -12.83 13.43
N GLY A 209 2.62 -11.50 13.36
CA GLY A 209 2.44 -10.59 14.50
C GLY A 209 3.64 -10.52 15.45
N ASN A 210 4.70 -11.29 15.18
CA ASN A 210 5.91 -11.36 16.01
C ASN A 210 6.95 -10.32 15.55
N VAL A 211 6.65 -9.04 15.77
CA VAL A 211 7.53 -7.92 15.39
C VAL A 211 7.94 -7.09 16.61
N ASP A 212 9.21 -6.70 16.63
CA ASP A 212 9.77 -5.79 17.64
C ASP A 212 10.32 -4.51 16.99
N THR A 213 10.97 -3.67 17.81
CA THR A 213 11.53 -2.38 17.39
C THR A 213 12.66 -2.47 16.37
N SER A 214 13.26 -3.65 16.19
CA SER A 214 14.33 -3.91 15.22
C SER A 214 13.80 -4.47 13.89
N TYR A 215 12.48 -4.72 13.78
CA TYR A 215 11.87 -5.32 12.58
C TYR A 215 12.25 -4.62 11.27
N ILE A 216 12.10 -3.29 11.20
CA ILE A 216 12.42 -2.55 9.96
C ILE A 216 13.95 -2.50 9.73
N GLU A 217 14.76 -2.49 10.79
CA GLU A 217 16.22 -2.54 10.64
C GLU A 217 16.67 -3.87 10.03
N GLN A 218 16.10 -4.98 10.51
CA GLN A 218 16.42 -6.33 10.04
C GLN A 218 15.85 -6.63 8.65
N ARG A 219 14.58 -6.27 8.40
CA ARG A 219 13.86 -6.62 7.16
C ARG A 219 13.89 -5.51 6.12
N GLY A 220 14.29 -4.30 6.49
CA GLY A 220 14.29 -3.11 5.64
C GLY A 220 14.92 -3.31 4.27
N PRO A 221 16.14 -3.88 4.16
CA PRO A 221 16.76 -4.13 2.86
C PRO A 221 15.89 -4.99 1.92
N SER A 222 15.35 -6.11 2.41
CA SER A 222 14.50 -7.00 1.59
C SER A 222 13.11 -6.40 1.30
N LEU A 223 12.58 -5.57 2.21
CA LEU A 223 11.36 -4.80 1.97
C LEU A 223 11.57 -3.74 0.88
N LEU A 224 12.72 -3.05 0.88
CA LEU A 224 13.08 -2.07 -0.14
C LEU A 224 13.31 -2.71 -1.51
N GLU A 225 13.94 -3.87 -1.57
CA GLU A 225 14.07 -4.63 -2.83
C GLU A 225 12.71 -5.01 -3.40
N ARG A 226 11.80 -5.53 -2.57
CA ARG A 226 10.42 -5.83 -3.00
C ARG A 226 9.65 -4.58 -3.43
N ALA A 227 9.83 -3.47 -2.72
CA ALA A 227 9.23 -2.18 -3.09
C ALA A 227 9.71 -1.70 -4.46
N LYS A 228 11.01 -1.84 -4.76
CA LYS A 228 11.61 -1.49 -6.07
C LYS A 228 11.07 -2.37 -7.20
N LEU A 229 10.89 -3.67 -6.94
CA LEU A 229 10.39 -4.65 -7.91
C LEU A 229 8.87 -4.54 -8.17
N GLY A 230 8.16 -3.64 -7.49
CA GLY A 230 6.73 -3.39 -7.72
C GLY A 230 5.77 -4.31 -6.96
N GLY A 231 6.22 -4.94 -5.86
CA GLY A 231 5.40 -5.83 -5.04
C GLY A 231 5.83 -7.30 -5.12
N PRO A 232 5.08 -8.24 -4.51
CA PRO A 232 5.45 -9.66 -4.51
C PRO A 232 5.58 -10.16 -5.95
N ALA A 233 6.74 -10.75 -6.21
CA ALA A 233 7.22 -11.23 -7.50
C ALA A 233 6.48 -12.49 -7.96
N GLU A 234 5.17 -12.39 -8.19
CA GLU A 234 4.42 -13.35 -8.99
C GLU A 234 4.21 -12.76 -10.39
N THR A 235 5.31 -12.54 -11.12
CA THR A 235 5.39 -12.78 -12.57
C THR A 235 6.84 -12.60 -13.01
N SER A 236 7.37 -13.68 -13.59
CA SER A 236 8.69 -13.83 -14.20
C SER A 236 9.06 -12.74 -15.22
N GLY A 237 10.30 -12.26 -15.14
CA GLY A 237 11.08 -11.73 -16.28
C GLY A 237 10.64 -10.38 -16.85
N THR A 238 11.51 -9.38 -16.73
CA THR A 238 11.43 -8.11 -17.52
C THR A 238 10.06 -7.40 -17.48
N ALA A 239 9.42 -7.35 -16.32
CA ALA A 239 8.17 -6.59 -16.15
C ALA A 239 8.49 -5.10 -15.97
N ILE A 240 8.49 -4.35 -17.07
CA ILE A 240 8.08 -2.94 -17.05
C ILE A 240 6.69 -2.94 -16.37
N LYS A 241 6.46 -2.16 -15.31
CA LYS A 241 5.14 -2.13 -14.63
C LYS A 241 4.06 -1.92 -15.70
N ALA A 242 2.91 -2.57 -15.61
CA ALA A 242 1.84 -2.40 -16.61
C ALA A 242 1.43 -0.91 -16.78
N SER A 243 1.58 -0.11 -15.71
CA SER A 243 1.48 1.36 -15.74
C SER A 243 2.54 2.00 -16.62
N ASP A 244 3.81 1.56 -16.51
CA ASP A 244 4.94 2.08 -17.29
C ASP A 244 4.80 1.75 -18.78
N GLN A 245 4.28 0.57 -19.16
CA GLN A 245 3.99 0.26 -20.57
C GLN A 245 2.86 1.15 -21.12
N THR A 246 1.79 1.33 -20.34
CA THR A 246 0.68 2.19 -20.73
C THR A 246 1.14 3.64 -20.87
N ASP A 247 1.98 4.12 -19.96
CA ASP A 247 2.58 5.45 -19.99
C ASP A 247 3.54 5.63 -21.16
N LEU A 248 4.35 4.61 -21.49
CA LEU A 248 5.23 4.66 -22.66
C LEU A 248 4.41 4.74 -23.95
N ILE A 249 3.34 3.94 -24.06
CA ILE A 249 2.40 4.01 -25.20
C ILE A 249 1.73 5.38 -25.24
N ALA A 250 1.23 5.89 -24.11
CA ALA A 250 0.58 7.19 -24.03
C ALA A 250 1.54 8.34 -24.39
N LYS A 251 2.78 8.32 -23.88
CA LYS A 251 3.83 9.28 -24.23
C LYS A 251 4.16 9.23 -25.71
N TYR A 252 4.29 8.03 -26.29
CA TYR A 252 4.51 7.86 -27.71
C TYR A 252 3.34 8.42 -28.54
N LEU A 253 2.10 8.05 -28.21
CA LEU A 253 0.90 8.54 -28.89
C LEU A 253 0.77 10.07 -28.79
N ALA A 254 1.00 10.65 -27.61
CA ALA A 254 0.99 12.10 -27.40
C ALA A 254 2.09 12.79 -28.21
N HIS A 255 3.31 12.24 -28.22
CA HIS A 255 4.42 12.78 -29.01
C HIS A 255 4.09 12.77 -30.50
N VAL A 256 3.56 11.66 -31.03
CA VAL A 256 3.16 11.54 -32.44
C VAL A 256 1.99 12.46 -32.77
N ALA A 257 1.02 12.63 -31.87
CA ALA A 257 -0.12 13.52 -32.09
C ALA A 257 0.29 15.01 -32.18
N VAL A 258 1.29 15.42 -31.40
CA VAL A 258 1.78 16.81 -31.37
C VAL A 258 2.85 17.08 -32.44
N ASN A 259 3.86 16.22 -32.53
CA ASN A 259 5.04 16.42 -33.37
C ASN A 259 4.94 15.75 -34.74
N GLY A 260 3.90 14.93 -34.96
CA GLY A 260 3.76 14.10 -36.14
C GLY A 260 4.60 12.82 -36.07
N GLN A 261 4.44 11.97 -37.09
CA GLN A 261 5.24 10.77 -37.25
C GLN A 261 6.69 11.13 -37.67
N PRO A 262 7.70 10.35 -37.24
CA PRO A 262 9.06 10.50 -37.72
C PRO A 262 9.14 10.52 -39.25
N LYS A 263 9.87 11.49 -39.82
CA LYS A 263 10.03 11.63 -41.28
C LYS A 263 10.63 10.38 -41.94
N SER A 264 11.45 9.64 -41.20
CA SER A 264 12.04 8.35 -41.63
C SER A 264 11.00 7.27 -41.91
N LEU A 265 9.80 7.37 -41.31
CA LEU A 265 8.69 6.44 -41.55
C LEU A 265 7.85 6.86 -42.78
N GLY A 266 8.28 7.87 -43.54
CA GLY A 266 7.64 8.28 -44.79
C GLY A 266 6.36 9.08 -44.61
N ALA A 267 6.08 9.60 -43.41
CA ALA A 267 4.89 10.41 -43.17
C ALA A 267 5.05 11.84 -43.72
N HIS A 268 4.08 12.28 -44.53
CA HIS A 268 4.08 13.62 -45.12
C HIS A 268 3.45 14.66 -44.16
N PRO A 269 4.16 15.76 -43.81
CA PRO A 269 3.70 16.74 -42.81
C PRO A 269 2.39 17.50 -43.14
N GLY A 270 1.88 17.41 -44.36
CA GLY A 270 0.71 18.15 -44.83
C GLY A 270 -0.58 17.34 -44.97
N VAL A 271 -0.52 16.01 -44.82
CA VAL A 271 -1.70 15.14 -44.98
C VAL A 271 -2.30 14.88 -43.60
N ARG A 272 -3.05 15.85 -43.07
CA ARG A 272 -4.08 15.56 -42.07
C ARG A 272 -5.23 14.89 -42.80
N ALA A 273 -5.04 13.62 -43.19
CA ALA A 273 -6.17 12.83 -43.61
C ALA A 273 -7.17 12.88 -42.45
N SER A 274 -8.39 13.36 -42.70
CA SER A 274 -9.50 13.01 -41.83
C SER A 274 -9.47 11.49 -41.79
N VAL A 275 -8.98 10.91 -40.71
CA VAL A 275 -8.90 9.47 -40.57
C VAL A 275 -10.36 9.03 -40.50
N ARG A 276 -10.97 8.74 -41.65
CA ARG A 276 -12.18 7.93 -41.69
C ARG A 276 -11.80 6.70 -40.90
N ALA A 277 -12.53 6.41 -39.83
CA ALA A 277 -12.31 5.21 -39.04
C ALA A 277 -12.30 4.02 -40.00
N VAL A 278 -11.11 3.54 -40.36
CA VAL A 278 -10.97 2.37 -41.21
C VAL A 278 -11.36 1.22 -40.30
N PRO A 279 -12.40 0.43 -40.64
CA PRO A 279 -12.75 -0.72 -39.83
C PRO A 279 -11.51 -1.63 -39.72
N PRO A 280 -11.27 -2.24 -38.55
CA PRO A 280 -10.16 -3.17 -38.40
C PRO A 280 -10.27 -4.25 -39.50
N PRO A 281 -9.14 -4.69 -40.07
CA PRO A 281 -9.16 -5.68 -41.14
C PRO A 281 -9.86 -6.96 -40.66
N LYS A 282 -10.78 -7.48 -41.49
CA LYS A 282 -11.46 -8.74 -41.17
C LYS A 282 -10.46 -9.88 -41.20
N LEU A 283 -10.33 -10.61 -40.09
CA LEU A 283 -9.57 -11.85 -40.05
C LEU A 283 -10.27 -12.91 -40.93
N PRO A 284 -9.55 -13.58 -41.85
CA PRO A 284 -10.09 -14.70 -42.61
C PRO A 284 -10.60 -15.82 -41.70
N ASP A 285 -11.72 -16.46 -42.05
CA ASP A 285 -12.33 -17.52 -41.24
C ASP A 285 -11.41 -18.72 -41.01
N MET A 286 -10.50 -18.98 -41.96
CA MET A 286 -9.48 -20.03 -41.85
C MET A 286 -8.51 -19.84 -40.67
N LEU A 287 -8.35 -18.63 -40.14
CA LEU A 287 -7.55 -18.36 -38.94
C LEU A 287 -8.29 -18.68 -37.64
N ARG A 288 -9.57 -19.06 -37.71
CA ARG A 288 -10.39 -19.49 -36.56
C ARG A 288 -10.38 -21.01 -36.36
N ALA A 289 -9.72 -21.77 -37.23
CA ALA A 289 -9.60 -23.22 -37.07
C ALA A 289 -8.81 -23.59 -35.81
N GLU A 290 -9.24 -24.64 -35.09
CA GLU A 290 -8.61 -25.09 -33.84
C GLU A 290 -7.15 -25.54 -34.02
N SER A 291 -6.78 -25.97 -35.22
CA SER A 291 -5.40 -26.31 -35.55
C SER A 291 -5.07 -25.96 -37.00
N ALA A 292 -3.84 -25.48 -37.21
CA ALA A 292 -3.31 -25.29 -38.54
C ALA A 292 -3.06 -26.67 -39.19
N PRO A 293 -3.39 -26.86 -40.48
CA PRO A 293 -3.06 -28.09 -41.19
C PRO A 293 -1.57 -28.43 -41.09
N ALA A 294 -1.25 -29.73 -41.04
CA ALA A 294 0.13 -30.19 -41.06
C ALA A 294 0.79 -29.76 -42.38
N GLY A 295 1.86 -28.97 -42.27
CA GLY A 295 2.60 -28.46 -43.40
C GLY A 295 4.07 -28.85 -43.35
N TRP A 296 4.84 -28.18 -44.20
CA TRP A 296 6.27 -28.39 -44.37
C TRP A 296 7.08 -28.24 -43.08
N ARG A 297 6.66 -27.34 -42.17
CA ARG A 297 7.29 -27.16 -40.86
C ARG A 297 7.22 -28.44 -40.01
N GLN A 298 6.09 -29.13 -40.00
CA GLN A 298 5.91 -30.37 -39.22
C GLN A 298 6.78 -31.51 -39.76
N VAL A 299 6.93 -31.61 -41.08
CA VAL A 299 7.85 -32.57 -41.71
C VAL A 299 9.30 -32.29 -41.31
N LEU A 300 9.71 -31.01 -41.37
CA LEU A 300 11.05 -30.59 -40.97
C LEU A 300 11.34 -30.89 -39.49
N LEU A 301 10.40 -30.60 -38.58
CA LEU A 301 10.56 -30.85 -37.15
C LEU A 301 10.62 -32.35 -36.83
N ARG A 302 9.89 -33.20 -37.55
CA ARG A 302 9.83 -34.65 -37.30
C ARG A 302 11.00 -35.41 -37.92
N GLU A 303 11.40 -35.05 -39.13
CA GLU A 303 12.30 -35.87 -39.96
C GLU A 303 13.64 -35.17 -40.28
N GLY A 304 13.82 -33.95 -39.77
CA GLY A 304 15.01 -33.14 -39.97
C GLY A 304 15.16 -32.63 -41.41
N PRO A 305 16.23 -31.86 -41.68
CA PRO A 305 16.45 -31.25 -43.00
C PRO A 305 16.52 -32.25 -44.15
N ALA A 306 17.10 -33.43 -43.92
CA ALA A 306 17.20 -34.49 -44.93
C ALA A 306 15.84 -35.13 -45.24
N GLY A 307 14.99 -35.34 -44.23
CA GLY A 307 13.62 -35.83 -44.41
C GLY A 307 12.74 -34.81 -45.12
N PHE A 308 12.87 -33.53 -44.74
CA PHE A 308 12.22 -32.43 -45.43
C PHE A 308 12.58 -32.38 -46.92
N ALA A 309 13.88 -32.43 -47.25
CA ALA A 309 14.34 -32.41 -48.63
C ALA A 309 13.83 -33.59 -49.46
N ARG A 310 13.72 -34.79 -48.86
CA ARG A 310 13.10 -35.96 -49.51
C ARG A 310 11.61 -35.73 -49.75
N ALA A 311 10.88 -35.26 -48.74
CA ALA A 311 9.45 -35.03 -48.84
C ALA A 311 9.08 -33.98 -49.89
N VAL A 312 9.87 -32.90 -50.01
CA VAL A 312 9.70 -31.88 -51.06
C VAL A 312 9.97 -32.47 -52.45
N ARG A 313 11.07 -33.23 -52.62
CA ARG A 313 11.39 -33.88 -53.91
C ARG A 313 10.35 -34.91 -54.36
N ALA A 314 9.67 -35.54 -53.40
CA ALA A 314 8.62 -36.51 -53.66
C ALA A 314 7.24 -35.88 -53.88
N HIS A 315 7.05 -34.60 -53.53
CA HIS A 315 5.77 -33.92 -53.71
C HIS A 315 5.50 -33.60 -55.18
N LYS A 316 4.32 -33.97 -55.68
CA LYS A 316 3.91 -33.71 -57.07
C LYS A 316 2.99 -32.49 -57.12
N GLY A 317 3.59 -31.36 -57.45
CA GLY A 317 2.93 -30.04 -57.52
C GLY A 317 3.95 -28.95 -57.18
N LEU A 318 3.66 -27.71 -57.60
CA LEU A 318 4.34 -26.51 -57.09
C LEU A 318 3.76 -26.15 -55.72
#